data_AF-A0A950VWI5-F1
#
_entry.id   AF-A0A950VWI5-F1
#
_cell.length_a   1.000
_cell.length_b   1.000
_cell.length_c   1.000
_cell.angle_alpha   90.00
_cell.angle_beta   90.00
_cell.angle_gamma   90.00
#
_symmetry.space_group_name_H-M   'P 1'
#
loop_
_entity.id
_entity.type
_entity.pdbx_description
1 polymer ?
#
loop_
_entity_poly.entity_id
_entity_poly.type
_entity_poly.pdbx_seq_one_letter_code
_entity_poly.pdbx_strand_id
1 'polypeptide(L)' 'MGWDAPWYSVHDSAERLLTGRPFNRFMLVCYLREEARAFETYWTTGRGVEPMAPGYAGLLDLTVYGRQETWEDAPAGWPQ' A
#
# COMPACT_ATOMS: atom_id res chain seq x y z
N MET A 1 20.00 -11.55 -11.09
CA MET A 1 18.72 -11.37 -11.81
C MET A 1 18.69 -10.10 -12.65
N GLY A 2 19.61 -9.14 -12.50
CA GLY A 2 19.74 -8.01 -13.46
C GLY A 2 18.62 -6.97 -13.39
N TRP A 3 17.93 -6.88 -12.25
CA TRP A 3 16.90 -5.86 -12.01
C TRP A 3 17.55 -4.67 -11.32
N ASP A 4 17.36 -3.48 -11.87
CA ASP A 4 17.86 -2.21 -11.31
C ASP A 4 16.87 -1.58 -10.31
N ALA A 5 15.67 -2.16 -10.19
CA ALA A 5 14.68 -1.71 -9.22
C ALA A 5 15.16 -2.02 -7.80
N PRO A 6 15.03 -1.07 -6.86
CA PRO A 6 15.42 -1.31 -5.48
C PRO A 6 14.53 -2.41 -4.87
N TRP A 7 15.16 -3.39 -4.24
CA TRP A 7 14.47 -4.45 -3.51
C TRP A 7 14.55 -4.17 -2.01
N TYR A 8 13.41 -4.31 -1.33
CA TYR A 8 13.30 -4.12 0.10
C TYR A 8 12.67 -5.35 0.73
N SER A 9 13.20 -5.75 1.88
CA SER A 9 12.62 -6.81 2.72
C SER A 9 11.98 -6.20 3.94
N VAL A 10 10.83 -6.76 4.33
CA VAL A 10 10.19 -6.47 5.62
C VAL A 10 10.36 -7.63 6.61
N HIS A 11 11.27 -8.57 6.34
CA HIS A 11 11.46 -9.78 7.13
C HIS A 11 11.59 -9.49 8.64
N ASP A 12 12.48 -8.56 9.00
CA ASP A 12 12.75 -8.21 10.40
C ASP A 12 11.58 -7.46 11.07
N SER A 13 10.63 -6.97 10.28
CA SER A 13 9.42 -6.28 10.77
C SER A 13 8.16 -7.16 10.67
N ALA A 14 8.27 -8.39 10.15
CA ALA A 14 7.12 -9.20 9.80
C ALA A 14 6.24 -9.54 11.01
N GLU A 15 6.81 -9.81 12.18
CA GLU A 15 6.05 -10.08 13.41
C GLU A 15 5.09 -8.93 13.73
N ARG A 16 5.61 -7.69 13.69
CA ARG A 16 4.82 -6.48 13.96
C ARG A 16 3.79 -6.20 12.86
N LEU A 17 4.18 -6.33 11.59
CA LEU A 17 3.32 -5.99 10.46
C LEU A 17 2.21 -7.03 10.21
N LEU A 18 2.41 -8.27 10.65
CA LEU A 18 1.48 -9.38 10.43
C LEU A 18 0.73 -9.79 11.71
N THR A 19 0.87 -9.02 12.79
CA THR A 19 0.19 -9.32 14.06
C THR A 19 -1.32 -9.43 13.85
N GLY A 20 -1.92 -10.53 14.30
CA GLY A 20 -3.37 -10.77 14.20
C GLY A 20 -3.89 -11.11 12.80
N ARG A 21 -3.01 -11.32 11.82
CA ARG A 21 -3.40 -11.66 10.44
C ARG A 21 -3.34 -13.16 10.18
N PRO A 22 -4.22 -13.68 9.31
CA PRO A 22 -4.15 -15.08 8.92
C PRO A 22 -2.84 -15.36 8.18
N PHE A 23 -2.03 -16.24 8.76
CA PHE A 23 -0.83 -16.77 8.14
C PHE A 23 -1.21 -17.54 6.85
N ASN A 24 -0.39 -17.42 5.80
CA ASN A 24 -0.60 -18.07 4.50
C ASN A 24 -1.83 -17.58 3.69
N ARG A 25 -2.13 -16.28 3.75
CA ARG A 25 -3.07 -15.62 2.83
C ARG A 25 -2.35 -14.55 2.04
N PHE A 26 -2.71 -14.40 0.76
CA PHE A 26 -2.33 -13.22 0.02
C PHE A 26 -3.03 -11.99 0.63
N MET A 27 -2.28 -10.89 0.77
CA MET A 27 -2.73 -9.67 1.43
C MET A 27 -2.26 -8.47 0.63
N LEU A 28 -3.11 -7.43 0.61
CA LEU A 28 -2.71 -6.09 0.20
C LEU A 28 -2.71 -5.21 1.44
N VAL A 29 -1.64 -4.43 1.58
CA VAL A 29 -1.44 -3.54 2.72
C VAL A 29 -0.86 -2.23 2.21
N CYS A 30 -1.47 -1.13 2.61
CA CYS A 30 -1.03 0.22 2.27
C CYS A 30 -0.51 0.90 3.53
N TYR A 31 0.68 1.49 3.39
CA TYR A 31 1.32 2.28 4.42
C TYR A 31 1.54 3.70 3.93
N LEU A 32 1.15 4.68 4.74
CA LEU A 32 1.56 6.07 4.59
C LEU A 32 2.82 6.30 5.41
N ARG A 33 3.88 6.77 4.77
CA ARG A 33 5.09 7.22 5.47
C ARG A 33 5.02 8.72 5.69
N GLU A 34 5.15 9.14 6.94
CA GLU A 34 5.32 10.53 7.33
C GLU A 34 6.64 10.63 8.12
N GLU A 35 7.62 11.32 7.54
CA GLU A 35 8.98 11.44 8.08
C GLU A 35 9.64 10.08 8.40
N ALA A 36 9.83 9.78 9.69
CA ALA A 36 10.41 8.55 10.21
C ALA A 36 9.36 7.53 10.68
N ARG A 37 8.06 7.80 10.47
CA ARG A 37 6.96 6.96 10.92
C ARG A 37 6.21 6.37 9.72
N ALA A 38 5.72 5.15 9.89
CA ALA A 38 4.84 4.49 8.95
C ALA A 38 3.50 4.20 9.63
N PHE A 39 2.42 4.56 8.96
CA PHE A 39 1.05 4.37 9.41
C PHE A 39 0.36 3.41 8.46
N GLU A 40 -0.30 2.39 9.00
CA GLU A 40 -1.15 1.53 8.20
C GLU A 40 -2.47 2.24 7.92
N THR A 41 -2.83 2.37 6.64
CA THR A 41 -4.01 3.12 6.22
C THR A 41 -5.09 2.20 5.65
N TYR A 42 -4.69 1.05 5.13
CA TYR A 42 -5.60 0.06 4.56
C TYR A 42 -4.93 -1.32 4.57
N TRP A 43 -5.73 -2.35 4.80
CA TRP A 43 -5.33 -3.72 4.48
C TRP A 43 -6.54 -4.59 4.12
N THR A 44 -6.31 -5.60 3.29
CA THR A 44 -7.36 -6.56 2.90
C THR A 44 -6.77 -7.91 2.52
N THR A 45 -7.63 -8.93 2.47
CA THR A 45 -7.31 -10.31 2.07
C THR A 45 -8.51 -10.97 1.38
N GLY A 46 -8.34 -12.21 0.92
CA GLY A 46 -9.39 -12.94 0.20
C GLY A 46 -9.77 -12.22 -1.09
N ARG A 47 -11.08 -12.06 -1.34
CA ARG A 47 -11.57 -11.40 -2.57
C ARG A 47 -11.24 -9.90 -2.65
N GLY A 48 -10.89 -9.28 -1.52
CA GLY A 48 -10.47 -7.88 -1.51
C GLY A 48 -9.14 -7.63 -2.24
N VAL A 49 -8.39 -8.69 -2.57
CA VAL A 49 -7.16 -8.60 -3.36
C VAL A 49 -7.38 -8.80 -4.86
N GLU A 50 -8.60 -9.16 -5.29
CA GLU A 50 -8.94 -9.33 -6.71
C GLU A 50 -8.85 -8.03 -7.54
N PRO A 51 -9.13 -6.82 -6.99
CA PRO A 51 -9.00 -5.54 -7.71
C PRO A 51 -7.56 -5.11 -8.06
N MET A 52 -6.64 -6.07 -8.23
CA MET A 52 -5.23 -5.89 -8.62
C MET A 52 -5.09 -5.54 -10.10
N ALA A 53 -5.68 -4.43 -10.53
CA ALA A 53 -5.25 -3.78 -11.77
C ALA A 53 -3.97 -2.98 -11.48
N PRO A 54 -2.82 -3.32 -12.12
CA PRO A 54 -1.59 -2.58 -11.88
C PRO A 54 -1.77 -1.11 -12.33
N GLY A 55 -1.43 -0.17 -11.45
CA GLY A 55 -1.47 1.27 -11.72
C GLY A 55 -2.80 1.96 -11.37
N TYR A 56 -3.24 2.86 -12.26
CA TYR A 56 -4.34 3.80 -12.06
C TYR A 56 -5.72 3.16 -11.85
N ALA A 57 -5.94 1.91 -12.24
CA ALA A 57 -7.28 1.31 -12.18
C ALA A 57 -7.54 0.44 -10.94
N GLY A 58 -6.65 0.44 -9.93
CA GLY A 58 -6.88 -0.39 -8.74
C GLY A 58 -6.00 -0.07 -7.54
N LEU A 59 -4.67 -0.18 -7.67
CA LEU A 59 -3.80 -0.11 -6.49
C LEU A 59 -3.67 1.30 -5.89
N LEU A 60 -3.65 2.33 -6.73
CA LEU A 60 -3.51 3.72 -6.27
C LEU A 60 -4.73 4.19 -5.47
N ASP A 61 -5.93 3.73 -5.84
CA ASP A 61 -7.19 4.02 -5.16
C ASP A 61 -7.24 3.49 -3.71
N LEU A 62 -6.41 2.49 -3.40
CA LEU A 62 -6.30 1.93 -2.05
C LEU A 62 -5.36 2.77 -1.15
N THR A 63 -4.59 3.68 -1.75
CA THR A 63 -3.64 4.53 -1.04
C THR A 63 -4.28 5.87 -0.65
N VAL A 64 -3.74 6.50 0.40
CA VAL A 64 -4.28 7.76 0.91
C VAL A 64 -4.17 8.93 -0.07
N TYR A 65 -3.21 8.88 -1.00
CA TYR A 65 -3.02 9.93 -2.01
C TYR A 65 -3.85 9.69 -3.28
N GLY A 66 -4.59 8.58 -3.35
CA GLY A 66 -5.37 8.25 -4.53
C GLY A 66 -4.49 8.17 -5.79
N ARG A 67 -5.03 8.62 -6.91
CA ARG A 67 -4.35 8.60 -8.21
C ARG A 67 -3.50 9.84 -8.46
N GLN A 68 -3.69 10.92 -7.70
CA GLN A 68 -3.04 12.21 -7.94
C GLN A 68 -3.33 12.73 -9.36
N GLU A 69 -4.60 12.64 -9.75
CA GLU A 69 -5.07 13.14 -11.04
C GLU A 69 -5.58 14.57 -10.88
N THR A 70 -5.40 15.40 -11.91
CA THR A 70 -5.77 16.83 -11.83
C THR A 70 -7.26 17.08 -11.60
N TRP A 71 -8.09 16.06 -11.82
CA TRP A 71 -9.55 16.10 -11.62
C TRP A 71 -10.00 15.50 -10.28
N GLU A 72 -9.11 14.83 -9.55
CA GLU A 72 -9.39 14.25 -8.23
C GLU A 72 -9.32 15.36 -7.16
N ASP A 73 -10.23 15.38 -6.19
CA ASP A 73 -10.17 16.36 -5.11
C ASP A 73 -9.25 15.87 -3.99
N ALA A 74 -8.18 16.62 -3.70
CA ALA A 74 -7.29 16.37 -2.57
C ALA A 74 -7.55 17.37 -1.42
N PRO A 75 -7.48 16.94 -0.15
CA PRO A 75 -7.56 17.86 0.98
C PRO A 75 -6.47 18.95 0.95
N ALA A 76 -6.74 20.10 1.56
CA ALA A 76 -5.74 21.17 1.63
C ALA A 76 -4.45 20.70 2.31
N GLY A 77 -3.30 20.95 1.65
CA GLY A 77 -1.98 20.53 2.12
C GLY A 77 -1.56 19.10 1.72
N TRP A 78 -2.43 18.35 1.04
CA TRP A 78 -2.08 17.07 0.43
C TRP A 78 -1.49 17.26 -0.97
N PRO A 79 -0.57 16.36 -1.41
CA PRO A 79 -0.06 16.37 -2.76
C PRO A 79 -1.16 16.00 -3.77
N GLN A 80 -1.05 16.56 -4.98
CA GLN A 80 -1.92 16.36 -6.13
C GLN A 80 -1.06 16.04 -7.35
#